data_AF-A0AA36G5I0-F1
#
_entry.id   AF-A0AA36G5I0-F1
#
_cell.length_a   1.000
_cell.length_b   1.000
_cell.length_c   1.000
_cell.angle_alpha   90.00
_cell.angle_beta   90.00
_cell.angle_gamma   90.00
#
_symmetry.space_group_name_H-M   'P 1'
#
loop_
_entity.id
_entity.type
_entity.pdbx_description
1 polymer ?
#
loop_
_entity_poly.entity_id
_entity_poly.type
_entity_poly.pdbx_seq_one_letter_code
_entity_poly.pdbx_strand_id
1 'polypeptide(L)'
;MTEDTHARKPLEFDGVELAEYFQNLVDYEVEFEPENPNFRCLFQRAHVLNASKVLILIEIVVTFLYMIVTFPWWFLWIFFHLPILLASIYAIKKENPTVLWVKLGFMLLYIGLFVSLLILSFVISGFSSQSFLGIFGVGTIESTFLRLLLSAFIKINMIIALLILYWRFTVFWTLKNYFVAKRSDEVDLSDASERTLLQKMLTPV
;
A
#
# COMPACT_ATOMS: atom_id res chain seq x y z
N MET A 1 -2.64 -5.40 -52.41
CA MET A 1 -3.35 -5.96 -51.25
C MET A 1 -2.59 -5.48 -50.03
N THR A 2 -2.81 -4.23 -49.66
CA THR A 2 -2.18 -3.59 -48.51
C THR A 2 -2.96 -4.00 -47.28
N GLU A 3 -2.28 -4.77 -46.43
CA GLU A 3 -2.76 -5.28 -45.17
C GLU A 3 -3.02 -4.08 -44.24
N ASP A 4 -4.29 -3.72 -44.10
CA ASP A 4 -4.78 -2.73 -43.14
C ASP A 4 -4.59 -3.33 -41.74
N THR A 5 -3.37 -3.23 -41.21
CA THR A 5 -3.13 -3.46 -39.79
C THR A 5 -3.89 -2.39 -39.03
N HIS A 6 -5.12 -2.70 -38.64
CA HIS A 6 -5.84 -2.03 -37.57
C HIS A 6 -4.95 -2.06 -36.32
N ALA A 7 -4.07 -1.07 -36.18
CA ALA A 7 -3.34 -0.79 -34.97
C ALA A 7 -4.40 -0.58 -33.89
N ARG A 8 -4.58 -1.57 -33.02
CA ARG A 8 -5.50 -1.45 -31.89
C ARG A 8 -5.02 -0.26 -31.09
N LYS A 9 -5.87 0.77 -30.98
CA LYS A 9 -5.57 1.92 -30.12
C LYS A 9 -5.28 1.37 -28.72
N PRO A 10 -4.19 1.81 -28.09
CA PRO A 10 -3.86 1.41 -26.73
C PRO A 10 -5.02 1.80 -25.81
N LEU A 11 -5.27 0.99 -24.78
CA LEU A 11 -6.30 1.28 -23.80
C LEU A 11 -5.81 2.44 -22.92
N GLU A 12 -6.49 3.58 -22.98
CA GLU A 12 -6.14 4.79 -22.22
C GLU A 12 -7.07 4.96 -21.01
N PHE A 13 -6.50 5.40 -19.89
CA PHE A 13 -7.23 5.77 -18.68
C PHE A 13 -6.70 7.10 -18.14
N ASP A 14 -7.58 8.09 -18.02
CA ASP A 14 -7.22 9.45 -17.59
C ASP A 14 -6.09 10.07 -18.44
N GLY A 15 -6.19 9.88 -19.77
CA GLY A 15 -5.24 10.38 -20.77
C GLY A 15 -3.86 9.71 -20.76
N VAL A 16 -3.71 8.58 -20.07
CA VAL A 16 -2.45 7.83 -19.95
C VAL A 16 -2.68 6.39 -20.39
N GLU A 17 -1.74 5.82 -21.16
CA GLU A 17 -1.83 4.42 -21.56
C GLU A 17 -1.77 3.49 -20.35
N LEU A 18 -2.61 2.44 -20.33
CA LEU A 18 -2.69 1.54 -19.18
C LEU A 18 -1.34 0.87 -18.87
N ALA A 19 -0.51 0.63 -19.88
CA ALA A 19 0.83 0.05 -19.74
C ALA A 19 1.77 0.97 -18.93
N GLU A 20 1.64 2.29 -19.07
CA GLU A 20 2.49 3.25 -18.35
C GLU A 20 2.25 3.21 -16.84
N TYR A 21 1.03 2.89 -16.39
CA TYR A 21 0.75 2.74 -14.96
C TYR A 21 1.58 1.62 -14.32
N PHE A 22 1.79 0.52 -15.06
CA PHE A 22 2.60 -0.60 -14.59
C PHE A 22 4.10 -0.35 -14.79
N GLN A 23 4.51 0.30 -15.89
CA GLN A 23 5.91 0.69 -16.11
C GLN A 23 6.38 1.67 -15.02
N ASN A 24 5.52 2.58 -14.58
CA ASN A 24 5.83 3.49 -13.49
C ASN A 24 6.08 2.79 -12.14
N LEU A 25 5.59 1.55 -11.95
CA LEU A 25 5.88 0.78 -10.73
C LEU A 25 7.33 0.23 -10.72
N VAL A 26 7.95 0.07 -11.89
CA VAL A 26 9.33 -0.42 -12.01
C VAL A 26 10.34 0.68 -12.28
N ASP A 27 9.87 1.88 -12.60
CA ASP A 27 10.68 3.09 -12.57
C ASP A 27 10.93 3.53 -11.12
N TYR A 28 12.18 3.73 -10.74
CA TYR A 28 12.59 4.08 -9.37
C TYR A 28 13.20 5.48 -9.26
N GLU A 29 13.10 6.29 -10.33
CA GLU A 29 13.55 7.67 -10.30
C GLU A 29 12.69 8.49 -9.33
N VAL A 30 13.37 9.35 -8.56
CA VAL A 30 12.76 10.24 -7.56
C VAL A 30 13.20 11.66 -7.88
N GLU A 31 12.27 12.49 -8.32
CA GLU A 31 12.55 13.86 -8.76
C GLU A 31 12.55 14.87 -7.60
N PHE A 32 11.61 14.74 -6.66
CA PHE A 32 11.41 15.71 -5.58
C PHE A 32 12.14 15.24 -4.31
N GLU A 33 13.01 16.11 -3.78
CA GLU A 33 13.73 15.92 -2.51
C GLU A 33 14.26 14.50 -2.21
N PRO A 34 15.06 13.90 -3.11
CA PRO A 34 15.51 12.50 -2.99
C PRO A 34 16.31 12.22 -1.70
N GLU A 35 17.00 13.22 -1.16
CA GLU A 35 17.84 13.12 0.04
C GLU A 35 17.13 13.52 1.34
N ASN A 36 15.84 13.91 1.31
CA ASN A 36 15.15 14.34 2.53
C ASN A 36 14.90 13.15 3.47
N PRO A 37 15.39 13.18 4.73
CA PRO A 37 15.19 12.10 5.69
C PRO A 37 13.73 11.91 6.12
N ASN A 38 12.87 12.91 5.93
CA ASN A 38 11.44 12.80 6.24
C ASN A 38 10.69 11.93 5.23
N PHE A 39 11.22 11.76 4.01
CA PHE A 39 10.63 10.96 2.94
C PHE A 39 11.34 9.62 2.75
N ARG A 40 12.05 9.16 3.78
CA ARG A 40 12.80 7.90 3.76
C ARG A 40 12.27 6.92 4.81
N CYS A 41 12.37 5.64 4.51
CA CYS A 41 11.94 4.52 5.34
C CYS A 41 13.02 3.42 5.39
N LEU A 42 12.75 2.31 6.09
CA LEU A 42 13.68 1.18 6.29
C LEU A 42 15.06 1.65 6.78
N PHE A 43 15.10 2.21 8.00
CA PHE A 43 16.33 2.78 8.58
C PHE A 43 16.93 3.90 7.72
N GLN A 44 16.09 4.77 7.15
CA GLN A 44 16.51 5.94 6.35
C GLN A 44 17.23 5.57 5.03
N ARG A 45 17.10 4.32 4.56
CA ARG A 45 17.82 3.82 3.37
C ARG A 45 16.99 3.84 2.08
N ALA A 46 15.66 3.75 2.17
CA ALA A 46 14.79 3.67 1.00
C ALA A 46 13.90 4.91 0.93
N HIS A 47 13.83 5.56 -0.24
CA HIS A 47 12.85 6.62 -0.46
C HIS A 47 11.43 6.04 -0.42
N VAL A 48 10.48 6.79 0.14
CA VAL A 48 9.12 6.33 0.40
C VAL A 48 8.37 5.98 -0.89
N LEU A 49 8.63 6.72 -1.97
CA LEU A 49 8.08 6.43 -3.30
C LEU A 49 8.52 5.04 -3.77
N ASN A 50 9.82 4.75 -3.73
CA ASN A 50 10.38 3.48 -4.16
C ASN A 50 9.91 2.32 -3.27
N ALA A 51 9.88 2.53 -1.95
CA ALA A 51 9.35 1.54 -1.02
C ALA A 51 7.88 1.23 -1.28
N SER A 52 7.05 2.24 -1.59
CA SER A 52 5.64 2.04 -1.90
C SER A 52 5.42 1.29 -3.21
N LYS A 53 6.20 1.57 -4.26
CA LYS A 53 6.20 0.83 -5.53
C LYS A 53 6.53 -0.65 -5.30
N VAL A 54 7.58 -0.95 -4.54
CA VAL A 54 7.94 -2.33 -4.15
C VAL A 54 6.82 -3.00 -3.36
N LEU A 55 6.21 -2.31 -2.39
CA LEU A 55 5.09 -2.85 -1.61
C LEU A 55 3.88 -3.20 -2.48
N ILE A 56 3.56 -2.38 -3.49
CA ILE A 56 2.49 -2.67 -4.44
C ILE A 56 2.85 -3.88 -5.30
N LEU A 57 4.09 -3.99 -5.79
CA LEU A 57 4.53 -5.16 -6.56
C LEU A 57 4.43 -6.45 -5.74
N ILE A 58 4.85 -6.42 -4.47
CA ILE A 58 4.69 -7.54 -3.55
C ILE A 58 3.19 -7.86 -3.36
N GLU A 59 2.35 -6.84 -3.20
CA GLU A 59 0.91 -7.03 -3.03
C GLU A 59 0.24 -7.67 -4.26
N ILE A 60 0.67 -7.31 -5.47
CA ILE A 60 0.23 -7.95 -6.71
C ILE A 60 0.56 -9.45 -6.65
N VAL A 61 1.83 -9.80 -6.39
CA VAL A 61 2.29 -11.19 -6.34
C VAL A 61 1.55 -11.99 -5.25
N VAL A 62 1.43 -11.43 -4.05
CA VAL A 62 0.72 -12.06 -2.92
C VAL A 62 -0.75 -12.25 -3.25
N THR A 63 -1.40 -11.30 -3.92
CA THR A 63 -2.79 -11.43 -4.35
C THR A 63 -2.97 -12.59 -5.32
N PHE A 64 -2.08 -12.75 -6.31
CA PHE A 64 -2.11 -13.90 -7.23
C PHE A 64 -1.91 -15.23 -6.51
N LEU A 65 -0.93 -15.32 -5.60
CA LEU A 65 -0.72 -16.53 -4.80
C LEU A 65 -1.94 -16.87 -3.93
N TYR A 66 -2.54 -15.84 -3.30
CA TYR A 66 -3.74 -16.01 -2.48
C TYR A 66 -4.94 -16.51 -3.30
N MET A 67 -5.12 -16.01 -4.53
CA MET A 67 -6.18 -16.49 -5.43
C MET A 67 -6.05 -17.98 -5.77
N ILE A 68 -4.81 -18.46 -5.99
CA ILE A 68 -4.53 -19.87 -6.27
C ILE A 68 -4.86 -20.74 -5.05
N VAL A 69 -4.40 -20.34 -3.87
CA VAL A 69 -4.56 -21.12 -2.63
C VAL A 69 -6.03 -21.19 -2.17
N THR A 70 -6.79 -20.10 -2.38
CA THR A 70 -8.16 -19.99 -1.88
C THR A 70 -9.23 -20.41 -2.89
N PHE A 71 -8.86 -21.02 -4.01
CA PHE A 71 -9.81 -21.50 -5.01
C PHE A 71 -10.82 -22.50 -4.41
N PRO A 72 -12.14 -22.34 -4.64
CA PRO A 72 -12.79 -21.34 -5.50
C PRO A 72 -13.20 -20.04 -4.79
N TRP A 73 -13.05 -19.93 -3.47
CA TRP A 73 -13.57 -18.84 -2.64
C TRP A 73 -12.96 -17.45 -2.87
N TRP A 74 -11.92 -17.35 -3.71
CA TRP A 74 -11.23 -16.09 -4.01
C TRP A 74 -12.15 -15.01 -4.61
N PHE A 75 -13.21 -15.40 -5.33
CA PHE A 75 -14.12 -14.44 -5.96
C PHE A 75 -14.82 -13.54 -4.92
N LEU A 76 -15.02 -14.00 -3.69
CA LEU A 76 -15.61 -13.17 -2.63
C LEU A 76 -14.69 -12.02 -2.20
N TRP A 77 -13.38 -12.19 -2.36
CA TRP A 77 -12.36 -11.26 -1.87
C TRP A 77 -11.82 -10.34 -2.96
N ILE A 78 -11.74 -10.82 -4.20
CA ILE A 78 -11.13 -10.08 -5.30
C ILE A 78 -11.86 -8.77 -5.62
N PHE A 79 -13.18 -8.75 -5.48
CA PHE A 79 -13.99 -7.55 -5.73
C PHE A 79 -13.64 -6.39 -4.79
N PHE A 80 -13.12 -6.68 -3.59
CA PHE A 80 -12.68 -5.65 -2.66
C PHE A 80 -11.20 -5.31 -2.83
N HIS A 81 -10.35 -6.32 -3.05
CA HIS A 81 -8.91 -6.09 -3.15
C HIS A 81 -8.48 -5.41 -4.45
N LEU A 82 -9.04 -5.83 -5.59
CA LEU A 82 -8.61 -5.34 -6.89
C LEU A 82 -8.84 -3.83 -7.07
N PRO A 83 -10.01 -3.25 -6.72
CA PRO A 83 -10.21 -1.80 -6.83
C PRO A 83 -9.25 -0.99 -5.95
N ILE A 84 -8.92 -1.49 -4.76
CA ILE A 84 -7.98 -0.81 -3.84
C ILE A 84 -6.55 -0.84 -4.39
N LEU A 85 -6.16 -1.97 -4.99
CA LEU A 85 -4.89 -2.12 -5.66
C LEU A 85 -4.78 -1.17 -6.87
N LEU A 86 -5.81 -1.13 -7.72
CA LEU A 86 -5.87 -0.22 -8.88
C LEU A 86 -5.85 1.25 -8.45
N ALA A 87 -6.62 1.61 -7.41
CA ALA A 87 -6.60 2.96 -6.84
C ALA A 87 -5.20 3.33 -6.31
N SER A 88 -4.46 2.37 -5.74
CA SER A 88 -3.09 2.60 -5.27
C SER A 88 -2.13 2.84 -6.43
N ILE A 89 -2.20 2.05 -7.50
CA ILE A 89 -1.38 2.24 -8.72
C ILE A 89 -1.67 3.60 -9.35
N TYR A 90 -2.96 3.94 -9.47
CA TYR A 90 -3.39 5.25 -9.98
C TYR A 90 -2.86 6.39 -9.11
N ALA A 91 -3.00 6.29 -7.78
CA ALA A 91 -2.52 7.30 -6.85
C ALA A 91 -1.01 7.53 -6.96
N ILE A 92 -0.22 6.49 -7.19
CA ILE A 92 1.24 6.64 -7.39
C ILE A 92 1.55 7.28 -8.74
N LYS A 93 0.94 6.84 -9.85
CA LYS A 93 1.22 7.40 -11.18
C LYS A 93 0.81 8.87 -11.30
N LYS A 94 -0.33 9.24 -10.73
CA LYS A 94 -0.85 10.62 -10.75
C LYS A 94 -0.42 11.45 -9.53
N GLU A 95 0.43 10.88 -8.68
CA GLU A 95 0.92 11.51 -7.44
C GLU A 95 -0.21 12.18 -6.63
N ASN A 96 -1.35 11.47 -6.53
CA ASN A 96 -2.59 12.03 -6.01
C ASN A 96 -2.79 11.64 -4.53
N PRO A 97 -2.61 12.57 -3.58
CA PRO A 97 -2.73 12.26 -2.15
C PRO A 97 -4.18 11.96 -1.74
N THR A 98 -5.17 12.48 -2.47
CA THR A 98 -6.59 12.27 -2.17
C THR A 98 -6.99 10.81 -2.41
N VAL A 99 -6.54 10.22 -3.51
CA VAL A 99 -6.85 8.80 -3.81
C VAL A 99 -6.11 7.87 -2.85
N LEU A 100 -4.93 8.27 -2.39
CA LEU A 100 -4.15 7.48 -1.44
C LEU A 100 -4.86 7.28 -0.08
N TRP A 101 -5.80 8.16 0.28
CA TRP A 101 -6.66 7.98 1.46
C TRP A 101 -7.52 6.72 1.39
N VAL A 102 -7.93 6.28 0.20
CA VAL A 102 -8.69 5.02 0.03
C VAL A 102 -7.86 3.84 0.54
N LYS A 103 -6.58 3.79 0.14
CA LYS A 103 -5.64 2.77 0.58
C LYS A 103 -5.35 2.87 2.09
N LEU A 104 -5.14 4.08 2.61
CA LEU A 104 -4.88 4.32 4.03
C LEU A 104 -6.08 3.92 4.91
N GLY A 105 -7.30 4.28 4.51
CA GLY A 105 -8.53 3.90 5.20
C GLY A 105 -8.71 2.39 5.26
N PHE A 106 -8.45 1.69 4.15
CA PHE A 106 -8.48 0.23 4.12
C PHE A 106 -7.42 -0.40 5.04
N MET A 107 -6.19 0.12 5.05
CA MET A 107 -5.14 -0.37 5.95
C MET A 107 -5.48 -0.13 7.42
N LEU A 108 -6.06 1.01 7.77
CA LEU A 108 -6.51 1.29 9.14
C LEU A 108 -7.61 0.33 9.58
N LEU A 109 -8.60 0.07 8.71
CA LEU A 109 -9.64 -0.93 8.98
C LEU A 109 -9.01 -2.30 9.21
N TYR A 110 -8.07 -2.69 8.34
CA TYR A 110 -7.40 -3.99 8.44
C TYR A 110 -6.58 -4.13 9.72
N ILE A 111 -5.83 -3.08 10.11
CA ILE A 111 -5.11 -3.01 11.38
C ILE A 111 -6.10 -3.12 12.55
N GLY A 112 -7.20 -2.38 12.54
CA GLY A 112 -8.21 -2.41 13.60
C GLY A 112 -8.85 -3.78 13.76
N LEU A 113 -9.20 -4.45 12.67
CA LEU A 113 -9.69 -5.83 12.68
C LEU A 113 -8.62 -6.79 13.23
N PHE A 114 -7.38 -6.64 12.81
CA PHE A 114 -6.28 -7.51 13.25
C PHE A 114 -5.96 -7.34 14.75
N VAL A 115 -5.95 -6.10 15.24
CA VAL A 115 -5.82 -5.79 16.68
C VAL A 115 -6.98 -6.39 17.47
N SER A 116 -8.21 -6.28 16.98
CA SER A 116 -9.39 -6.89 17.62
C SER A 116 -9.26 -8.41 17.70
N LEU A 117 -8.83 -9.06 16.62
CA LEU A 117 -8.57 -10.51 16.60
C LEU A 117 -7.44 -10.91 17.56
N LEU A 118 -6.40 -10.09 17.66
CA LEU A 118 -5.30 -10.31 18.59
C LEU A 118 -5.77 -10.23 20.04
N ILE A 119 -6.55 -9.19 20.40
CA ILE A 119 -7.13 -9.05 21.74
C ILE A 119 -8.03 -10.24 22.06
N LEU A 120 -8.94 -10.61 21.16
CA LEU A 120 -9.81 -11.76 21.32
C LEU A 120 -9.01 -13.06 21.53
N SER A 121 -7.93 -13.23 20.78
CA SER A 121 -7.00 -14.36 20.89
C SER A 121 -6.34 -14.42 22.27
N PHE A 122 -5.92 -13.28 22.82
CA PHE A 122 -5.37 -13.21 24.18
C PHE A 122 -6.43 -13.54 25.24
N VAL A 123 -7.64 -13.01 25.11
CA VAL A 123 -8.76 -13.28 26.03
C VAL A 123 -9.09 -14.77 26.04
N ILE A 124 -9.32 -15.38 24.87
CA ILE A 124 -9.65 -16.81 24.74
C ILE A 124 -8.52 -17.68 25.32
N SER A 125 -7.27 -17.34 25.01
CA SER A 125 -6.12 -18.09 25.54
C SER A 125 -5.94 -17.94 27.05
N GLY A 126 -6.40 -16.82 27.65
CA GLY A 126 -6.38 -16.62 29.09
C GLY A 126 -7.36 -17.56 29.81
N PHE A 127 -8.49 -17.89 29.19
CA PHE A 127 -9.44 -18.86 29.72
C PHE A 127 -9.03 -20.31 29.44
N SER A 128 -8.59 -20.61 28.22
CA SER A 128 -8.15 -21.96 27.84
C SER A 128 -7.24 -21.93 26.62
N SER A 129 -5.99 -22.36 26.81
CA SER A 129 -5.05 -22.56 25.69
C SER A 129 -5.54 -23.63 24.71
N GLN A 130 -6.34 -24.60 25.18
CA GLN A 130 -6.96 -25.61 24.33
C GLN A 130 -8.03 -25.00 23.43
N SER A 131 -8.89 -24.11 23.95
CA SER A 131 -9.90 -23.42 23.16
C SER A 131 -9.25 -22.50 22.12
N PHE A 132 -8.18 -21.80 22.49
CA PHE A 132 -7.40 -20.99 21.56
C PHE A 132 -6.82 -21.82 20.41
N LEU A 133 -6.11 -22.92 20.72
CA LEU A 133 -5.55 -23.80 19.68
C LEU A 133 -6.64 -24.52 18.87
N GLY A 134 -7.81 -24.75 19.47
CA GLY A 134 -8.99 -25.30 18.79
C GLY A 134 -9.46 -24.43 17.62
N ILE A 135 -9.36 -23.10 17.70
CA ILE A 135 -9.68 -22.18 16.60
C ILE A 135 -8.79 -22.44 15.38
N PHE A 136 -7.54 -22.85 15.61
CA PHE A 136 -6.57 -23.16 14.57
C PHE A 136 -6.56 -24.66 14.19
N GLY A 137 -7.47 -25.46 14.73
CA GLY A 137 -7.55 -26.91 14.47
C GLY A 137 -6.48 -27.75 15.19
N VAL A 138 -5.75 -27.18 16.15
CA VAL A 138 -4.63 -27.85 16.85
C VAL A 138 -4.94 -28.12 18.34
N GLY A 139 -6.21 -28.12 18.71
CA GLY A 139 -6.66 -28.28 20.10
C GLY A 139 -6.45 -29.68 20.71
N THR A 140 -6.11 -30.68 19.91
CA THR A 140 -5.98 -32.09 20.33
C THR A 140 -4.64 -32.44 20.98
N ILE A 141 -3.69 -31.51 21.05
CA ILE A 141 -2.39 -31.75 21.68
C ILE A 141 -2.57 -31.99 23.18
N GLU A 142 -2.21 -33.19 23.65
CA GLU A 142 -2.37 -33.58 25.06
C GLU A 142 -1.37 -32.87 25.99
N SER A 143 -0.14 -32.65 25.51
CA SER A 143 0.92 -32.08 26.35
C SER A 143 0.70 -30.59 26.62
N THR A 144 0.55 -30.24 27.91
CA THR A 144 0.31 -28.86 28.35
C THR A 144 1.46 -27.93 27.96
N PHE A 145 2.70 -28.40 28.08
CA PHE A 145 3.88 -27.62 27.70
C PHE A 145 3.89 -27.27 26.21
N LEU A 146 3.64 -28.24 25.33
CA LEU A 146 3.62 -28.01 23.88
C LEU A 146 2.47 -27.08 23.47
N ARG A 147 1.30 -27.18 24.12
CA ARG A 147 0.19 -26.25 23.91
C ARG A 147 0.55 -24.81 24.24
N LEU A 148 1.23 -24.57 25.37
CA LEU A 148 1.68 -23.24 25.75
C LEU A 148 2.72 -22.70 24.77
N LEU A 149 3.68 -23.52 24.37
CA LEU A 149 4.72 -23.14 23.40
C LEU A 149 4.11 -22.80 22.03
N LEU A 150 3.19 -23.61 21.53
CA LEU A 150 2.50 -23.36 20.26
C LEU A 150 1.61 -22.11 20.35
N SER A 151 0.89 -21.93 21.46
CA SER A 151 0.08 -20.73 21.70
C SER A 151 0.92 -19.46 21.71
N ALA A 152 2.08 -19.48 22.37
CA ALA A 152 3.04 -18.38 22.36
C ALA A 152 3.59 -18.12 20.96
N PHE A 153 3.97 -19.17 20.22
CA PHE A 153 4.47 -19.06 18.85
C PHE A 153 3.46 -18.40 17.91
N ILE A 154 2.18 -18.82 17.94
CA ILE A 154 1.13 -18.22 17.10
C ILE A 154 0.99 -16.73 17.43
N LYS A 155 0.94 -16.34 18.70
CA LYS A 155 0.81 -14.94 19.11
C LYS A 155 2.02 -14.09 18.69
N ILE A 156 3.24 -14.63 18.79
CA ILE A 156 4.43 -13.94 18.31
C ILE A 156 4.32 -13.66 16.81
N ASN A 157 3.91 -14.66 16.01
CA ASN A 157 3.67 -14.46 14.58
C ASN A 157 2.57 -13.43 14.31
N MET A 158 1.49 -13.42 15.09
CA MET A 158 0.46 -12.38 14.96
C MET A 158 1.01 -10.98 15.28
N ILE A 159 1.82 -10.83 16.33
CA ILE A 159 2.45 -9.54 16.65
C ILE A 159 3.39 -9.09 15.53
N ILE A 160 4.20 -10.00 14.98
CA ILE A 160 5.09 -9.71 13.84
C ILE A 160 4.26 -9.26 12.63
N ALA A 161 3.16 -9.96 12.32
CA ALA A 161 2.26 -9.56 11.23
C ALA A 161 1.67 -8.16 11.46
N LEU A 162 1.26 -7.84 12.69
CA LEU A 162 0.77 -6.50 13.05
C LEU A 162 1.84 -5.42 12.87
N LEU A 163 3.09 -5.68 13.26
CA LEU A 163 4.20 -4.76 13.05
C LEU A 163 4.47 -4.52 11.56
N ILE A 164 4.39 -5.57 10.73
CA ILE A 164 4.51 -5.44 9.27
C ILE A 164 3.36 -4.61 8.70
N LEU A 165 2.12 -4.83 9.14
CA LEU A 165 0.96 -4.03 8.72
C LEU A 165 1.11 -2.56 9.11
N TYR A 166 1.56 -2.30 10.33
CA TYR A 166 1.84 -0.95 10.81
C TYR A 166 2.94 -0.28 9.99
N TRP A 167 4.05 -0.98 9.73
CA TRP A 167 5.12 -0.45 8.89
C TRP A 167 4.63 -0.10 7.48
N ARG A 168 3.85 -0.98 6.84
CA ARG A 168 3.21 -0.68 5.55
C ARG A 168 2.36 0.59 5.61
N PHE A 169 1.53 0.72 6.66
CA PHE A 169 0.75 1.93 6.88
C PHE A 169 1.63 3.18 6.97
N THR A 170 2.74 3.14 7.71
CA THR A 170 3.66 4.29 7.82
C THR A 170 4.28 4.67 6.47
N VAL A 171 4.63 3.70 5.61
CA VAL A 171 5.17 3.96 4.27
C VAL A 171 4.16 4.74 3.43
N PHE A 172 2.91 4.26 3.36
CA PHE A 172 1.89 4.95 2.57
C PHE A 172 1.45 6.29 3.19
N TRP A 173 1.49 6.42 4.51
CA TRP A 173 1.23 7.69 5.19
C TRP A 173 2.29 8.74 4.83
N THR A 174 3.56 8.36 4.90
CA THR A 174 4.67 9.23 4.49
C THR A 174 4.62 9.53 3.00
N LEU A 175 4.23 8.58 2.15
CA LEU A 175 4.03 8.81 0.71
C LEU A 175 2.95 9.87 0.46
N LYS A 176 1.85 9.81 1.23
CA LYS A 176 0.79 10.83 1.17
C LYS A 176 1.36 12.21 1.48
N ASN A 177 2.19 12.32 2.51
CA ASN A 177 2.79 13.58 2.92
C ASN A 177 3.81 14.08 1.90
N TYR A 178 4.58 13.17 1.29
CA TYR A 178 5.46 13.47 0.16
C TYR A 178 4.67 14.08 -1.02
N PHE A 179 3.56 13.45 -1.45
CA PHE A 179 2.74 14.01 -2.54
C PHE A 179 2.09 15.36 -2.20
N VAL A 180 1.71 15.56 -0.94
CA VAL A 180 1.21 16.87 -0.49
C VAL A 180 2.31 17.92 -0.56
N ALA A 181 3.51 17.60 -0.05
CA ALA A 181 4.64 18.52 -0.06
C ALA A 181 5.08 18.89 -1.49
N LYS A 182 5.23 17.89 -2.38
CA LYS A 182 5.57 18.10 -3.79
C LYS A 182 4.56 19.03 -4.48
N ARG A 183 3.27 18.78 -4.30
CA ARG A 183 2.21 19.61 -4.89
C ARG A 183 2.21 21.03 -4.33
N SER A 184 2.47 21.21 -3.04
CA SER A 184 2.56 22.55 -2.45
C SER A 184 3.73 23.35 -3.02
N ASP A 185 4.90 22.73 -3.18
CA ASP A 185 6.08 23.37 -3.78
C ASP A 185 5.85 23.74 -5.27
N GLU A 186 5.18 22.87 -6.03
CA GLU A 186 4.77 23.16 -7.41
C GLU A 186 3.82 24.36 -7.50
N VAL A 187 2.86 24.47 -6.57
CA VAL A 187 1.95 25.61 -6.50
C VAL A 187 2.70 26.90 -6.16
N ASP A 188 3.60 26.87 -5.18
CA ASP A 188 4.40 28.03 -4.77
C ASP A 188 5.31 28.53 -5.92
N LEU A 189 5.91 27.61 -6.69
CA LEU A 189 6.70 27.95 -7.88
C LEU A 189 5.83 28.56 -8.99
N SER A 190 4.62 28.04 -9.22
CA SER A 190 3.70 28.60 -10.21
C SER A 190 3.24 30.01 -9.84
N ASP A 191 2.90 30.25 -8.57
CA ASP A 191 2.50 31.56 -8.04
C ASP A 191 3.66 32.57 -8.11
N ALA A 192 4.88 32.15 -7.82
CA ALA A 192 6.07 33.00 -7.93
C ALA A 192 6.36 33.39 -9.39
N SER A 193 6.21 32.45 -10.32
CA SER A 193 6.33 32.71 -11.77
C SER A 193 5.27 33.68 -12.26
N GLU A 194 4.01 33.47 -11.86
CA GLU A 194 2.88 34.31 -12.25
C GLU A 194 3.00 35.74 -11.68
N ARG A 195 3.44 35.88 -10.42
CA ARG A 195 3.77 37.20 -9.82
C ARG A 195 4.90 37.89 -10.58
N THR A 196 5.94 37.16 -10.98
CA THR A 196 7.06 37.72 -11.75
C THR A 196 6.63 38.19 -13.15
N LEU A 197 5.74 37.43 -13.81
CA LEU A 197 5.13 37.82 -15.09
C LEU A 197 4.24 39.05 -14.94
N LEU A 198 3.36 39.08 -13.93
CA LEU A 198 2.52 40.24 -13.64
C LEU A 198 3.36 41.49 -13.33
N GLN A 199 4.45 41.35 -12.57
CA GLN A 199 5.35 42.46 -12.25
C GLN A 199 6.08 43.00 -13.50
N LYS A 200 6.45 42.12 -14.45
CA LYS A 200 6.99 42.52 -15.76
C LYS A 200 5.95 43.20 -16.66
N MET A 201 4.67 42.87 -16.52
CA MET A 201 3.58 43.54 -17.26
C MET A 201 3.17 44.88 -16.65
N LEU A 202 3.44 45.12 -15.36
CA LEU A 202 3.07 46.34 -14.64
C LEU A 202 4.18 47.41 -14.60
N THR A 203 5.38 47.10 -15.08
CA THR A 203 6.46 48.09 -15.21
C THR A 203 6.36 48.75 -16.59
N PRO A 204 6.07 50.07 -16.67
CA PRO A 204 6.03 50.76 -17.96
C PRO A 204 7.43 50.82 -18.57
N VAL A 205 7.52 50.51 -19.87
CA VAL A 205 8.74 50.57 -20.69
C VAL A 205 9.21 52.00 -20.86
#